data_AF-A0A960Q930-F1
#
_entry.id   AF-A0A960Q930-F1
#
_cell.length_a   1.000
_cell.length_b   1.000
_cell.length_c   1.000
_cell.angle_alpha   90.00
_cell.angle_beta   90.00
_cell.angle_gamma   90.00
#
_symmetry.space_group_name_H-M   'P 1'
#
loop_
_entity.id
_entity.type
_entity.pdbx_description
1 polymer ?
#
loop_
_entity_poly.entity_id
_entity_poly.type
_entity_poly.pdbx_seq_one_letter_code
_entity_poly.pdbx_strand_id
1 'polypeptide(L)' 'MLSTHFGLMVAYALIVALFFAGLWRRERKAQIRLFLQVFLGLVGGGLVLAYLMYPFPAHPPAPFP' A
#
# COMPACT_ATOMS: atom_id res chain seq x y z
N MET A 1 -14.70 -9.57 3.28
CA MET A 1 -13.82 -8.77 2.39
C MET A 1 -12.80 -7.93 3.17
N LEU A 2 -13.18 -7.17 4.22
CA LEU A 2 -12.23 -6.46 5.10
C LEU A 2 -11.38 -7.37 6.00
N SER A 3 -11.74 -8.64 6.17
CA SER A 3 -10.98 -9.62 6.96
C SER A 3 -9.75 -10.19 6.24
N THR A 4 -9.54 -9.86 4.97
CA THR A 4 -8.36 -10.30 4.21
C THR A 4 -7.23 -9.27 4.41
N HIS A 5 -5.99 -9.73 4.59
CA HIS A 5 -4.81 -8.87 4.76
C HIS A 5 -4.71 -7.77 3.68
N PHE A 6 -4.97 -8.13 2.43
CA PHE A 6 -5.00 -7.17 1.33
C PHE A 6 -6.09 -6.10 1.50
N GLY A 7 -7.28 -6.49 1.98
CA GLY A 7 -8.38 -5.55 2.24
C GLY A 7 -8.03 -4.53 3.32
N LEU A 8 -7.32 -4.95 4.38
CA LEU A 8 -6.79 -4.04 5.40
C LEU A 8 -5.75 -3.07 4.82
N MET A 9 -4.86 -3.55 3.95
CA MET A 9 -3.83 -2.72 3.33
C MET A 9 -4.44 -1.62 2.44
N VAL A 10 -5.46 -1.97 1.65
CA VAL A 10 -6.21 -1.01 0.82
C VAL A 10 -6.98 -0.01 1.67
N ALA A 11 -7.66 -0.47 2.73
CA ALA A 11 -8.40 0.40 3.65
C ALA A 11 -7.45 1.39 4.35
N TYR A 12 -6.29 0.92 4.81
CA TYR A 12 -5.26 1.77 5.38
C TYR A 12 -4.76 2.82 4.38
N ALA A 13 -4.41 2.41 3.16
CA ALA A 13 -3.97 3.33 2.11
C ALA A 13 -5.04 4.38 1.78
N LEU A 14 -6.33 4.00 1.78
CA LEU A 14 -7.44 4.91 1.54
C LEU A 14 -7.54 5.98 2.65
N ILE A 15 -7.47 5.57 3.91
CA ILE A 15 -7.56 6.49 5.07
C ILE A 15 -6.37 7.45 5.07
N VAL A 16 -5.16 6.94 4.87
CA VAL A 16 -3.93 7.76 4.81
C VAL A 16 -3.99 8.76 3.66
N ALA A 17 -4.39 8.31 2.47
CA ALA A 17 -4.52 9.18 1.31
C ALA A 17 -5.58 10.27 1.53
N LEU A 18 -6.74 9.94 2.14
CA LEU A 18 -7.77 10.92 2.47
C LEU A 18 -7.27 11.95 3.49
N PHE A 19 -6.54 11.51 4.52
CA PHE A 19 -5.96 12.39 5.52
C PHE A 19 -4.99 13.39 4.91
N PHE A 20 -4.02 12.92 4.12
CA PHE A 20 -3.05 13.81 3.45
C PHE A 20 -3.70 14.73 2.42
N ALA A 21 -4.66 14.21 1.65
CA ALA A 21 -5.37 15.01 0.67
C ALA A 21 -6.15 16.15 1.34
N GLY A 22 -6.89 15.87 2.41
CA GLY A 22 -7.65 16.87 3.16
C GLY A 22 -6.78 17.86 3.95
N LEU A 23 -5.63 17.42 4.45
CA LEU A 23 -4.74 18.27 5.25
C LEU A 23 -3.92 19.23 4.39
N TRP A 24 -3.43 18.79 3.23
CA TRP A 24 -2.36 19.48 2.51
C TRP A 24 -2.84 20.47 1.44
N ARG A 25 -4.02 20.28 0.84
CA ARG A 25 -4.51 21.11 -0.28
C ARG A 25 -5.95 21.54 -0.03
N ARG A 26 -6.21 22.84 -0.24
CA ARG A 26 -7.56 23.42 -0.18
C ARG A 26 -8.30 23.38 -1.52
N GLU A 27 -7.57 23.34 -2.64
CA GLU A 27 -8.18 23.17 -3.97
C GLU A 27 -8.54 21.72 -4.24
N ARG A 28 -9.82 21.46 -4.61
CA ARG A 28 -10.32 20.10 -4.92
C ARG A 28 -9.48 19.36 -5.95
N LYS A 29 -9.04 20.04 -7.02
CA LYS A 29 -8.21 19.41 -8.07
C LYS A 29 -6.87 18.95 -7.52
N ALA A 30 -6.20 19.79 -6.73
CA ALA A 30 -4.92 19.45 -6.11
C ALA A 30 -5.06 18.36 -5.06
N GLN A 31 -6.17 18.35 -4.32
CA GLN A 31 -6.54 17.33 -3.35
C GLN A 31 -6.73 15.95 -3.99
N ILE A 32 -7.51 15.87 -5.09
CA ILE A 32 -7.70 14.62 -5.83
C ILE A 32 -6.36 14.12 -6.40
N ARG A 33 -5.51 15.01 -6.90
CA ARG A 33 -4.20 14.64 -7.45
C ARG A 33 -3.28 14.04 -6.37
N LEU A 34 -3.22 14.67 -5.20
CA LEU A 34 -2.48 14.14 -4.06
C LEU A 34 -3.06 12.82 -3.56
N PHE A 35 -4.39 12.74 -3.44
CA PHE A 35 -5.06 11.50 -3.05
C PHE A 35 -4.66 10.35 -3.97
N LEU A 36 -4.75 10.54 -5.29
CA LEU A 36 -4.33 9.52 -6.25
C LEU A 36 -2.85 9.19 -6.09
N GLN A 37 -1.95 10.18 -6.01
CA GLN A 37 -0.51 9.93 -5.87
C GLN A 37 -0.18 9.09 -4.63
N VAL A 38 -0.76 9.45 -3.47
CA VAL A 38 -0.52 8.73 -2.20
C VAL A 38 -1.15 7.35 -2.23
N PHE A 39 -2.39 7.23 -2.70
CA PHE A 39 -3.10 5.96 -2.76
C PHE A 39 -2.43 4.97 -3.71
N LEU A 40 -2.14 5.39 -4.94
CA LEU A 40 -1.43 4.56 -5.93
C LEU A 40 0.00 4.26 -5.48
N GLY A 41 0.68 5.21 -4.82
CA GLY A 41 2.01 4.99 -4.25
C GLY A 41 2.01 3.92 -3.17
N LEU A 42 1.04 3.93 -2.26
CA LEU A 42 0.93 2.95 -1.17
C LEU A 42 0.48 1.58 -1.68
N VAL A 43 -0.60 1.52 -2.46
CA VAL A 43 -1.12 0.24 -2.97
C VAL A 43 -0.18 -0.35 -4.01
N GLY A 44 0.25 0.46 -4.99
CA GLY A 44 1.17 0.04 -6.03
C GLY A 44 2.55 -0.28 -5.48
N GLY A 45 3.08 0.55 -4.58
CA GLY A 45 4.35 0.29 -3.90
C GLY A 45 4.31 -1.01 -3.09
N GLY A 46 3.24 -1.24 -2.33
CA GLY A 46 3.04 -2.51 -1.61
C GLY A 46 2.98 -3.72 -2.55
N LEU A 47 2.32 -3.60 -3.71
CA LEU A 47 2.25 -4.67 -4.70
C LEU A 47 3.61 -4.96 -5.36
N VAL A 48 4.33 -3.91 -5.73
CA VAL A 48 5.69 -4.03 -6.30
C VAL A 48 6.63 -4.68 -5.29
N LEU A 49 6.57 -4.27 -4.02
CA LEU A 49 7.34 -4.91 -2.96
C LEU A 49 6.95 -6.37 -2.77
N ALA A 50 5.65 -6.70 -2.75
CA ALA A 50 5.19 -8.08 -2.65
C ALA A 50 5.68 -8.95 -3.82
N TYR A 51 5.65 -8.42 -5.05
CA TYR A 51 6.21 -9.09 -6.22
C TYR A 51 7.73 -9.26 -6.11
N LEU A 52 8.44 -8.23 -5.65
CA LEU A 52 9.89 -8.28 -5.46
C LEU A 52 10.29 -9.24 -4.33
N MET A 53 9.41 -9.46 -3.36
CA MET A 53 9.59 -10.43 -2.28
C MET A 53 9.20 -11.86 -2.68
N TYR A 54 8.42 -12.05 -3.75
CA TYR A 54 8.08 -13.38 -4.29
C TYR A 54 9.28 -14.32 -4.52
N PRO A 55 10.43 -13.87 -5.06
CA PRO A 55 11.61 -14.73 -5.23
C PRO A 55 12.35 -15.06 -3.92
N PHE A 56 12.04 -14.43 -2.79
CA PHE A 56 12.72 -14.74 -1.53
C PHE A 56 12.20 -16.06 -0.95
N PRO A 57 13.07 -17.05 -0.70
CA PRO A 57 12.65 -18.34 -0.18
C PRO A 57 12.13 -18.19 1.26
N ALA A 58 10.93 -18.71 1.52
CA ALA A 58 10.35 -18.83 2.86
C ALA A 58 10.82 -20.11 3.61
N HIS A 59 11.77 -20.86 3.03
CA HIS A 59 12.27 -22.11 3.61
C HIS A 59 13.32 -21.84 4.68
N PRO A 60 13.18 -22.39 5.90
CA PRO A 60 14.30 -22.55 6.81
C PRO A 60 15.39 -23.37 6.09
N PRO A 61 16.69 -23.05 6.25
CA PRO A 61 17.75 -23.90 5.74
C PRO A 61 17.53 -25.33 6.22
N ALA A 62 17.50 -26.29 5.29
CA ALA A 62 17.33 -27.70 5.63
C ALA A 62 18.35 -28.08 6.70
N PRO A 63 17.98 -28.86 7.74
CA PRO A 63 18.96 -29.38 8.68
C PRO A 63 20.02 -30.13 7.86
N PHE A 64 21.26 -29.65 7.91
CA PHE A 64 22.40 -30.37 7.37
C PHE A 64 22.48 -31.76 8.04
N PRO A 65 22.90 -32.81 7.33
CA PRO A 65 23.02 -34.16 7.88
C PRO A 65 23.97 -34.22 9.09
#